data_AF-A0A524LRM1-F1
#
_entry.id   AF-A0A524LRM1-F1
#
_cell.length_a   1.000
_cell.length_b   1.000
_cell.length_c   1.000
_cell.angle_alpha   90.00
_cell.angle_beta   90.00
_cell.angle_gamma   90.00
#
_symmetry.space_group_name_H-M   'P 1'
#
loop_
_entity.id
_entity.type
_entity.pdbx_description
1 polymer ?
#
loop_
_entity_poly.entity_id
_entity_poly.type
_entity_poly.pdbx_seq_one_letter_code
_entity_poly.pdbx_strand_id
1 'polypeptide(L)'
;NVTEDDVYTHSETTLNRTTREIVSLTIDGSYQDARKMMRSLVAVDGYDPQEVLLAIKRDLVKRPFNHTTLTKVLERVAEIDFRLIQGKNSFVHLAAFLASLRNYTAEKT
;
A
#
# COMPACT_ATOMS: atom_id res chain seq x y z
N ASN A 1 -31.12 -0.27 8.99
CA ASN A 1 -30.34 0.35 7.91
C ASN A 1 -28.89 -0.06 8.08
N VAL A 2 -28.41 -0.93 7.20
CA VAL A 2 -26.98 -1.21 7.06
C VAL A 2 -26.48 -0.24 6.00
N THR A 3 -25.52 0.61 6.33
CA THR A 3 -24.94 1.55 5.36
C THR A 3 -23.91 0.82 4.47
N GLU A 4 -23.58 1.39 3.32
CA GLU A 4 -22.62 0.79 2.37
C GLU A 4 -21.23 0.59 3.03
N ASP A 5 -20.85 1.50 3.95
CA ASP A 5 -19.65 1.39 4.79
C ASP A 5 -19.72 0.21 5.78
N ASP A 6 -20.89 -0.07 6.36
CA ASP A 6 -21.10 -1.21 7.26
C ASP A 6 -20.98 -2.54 6.51
N VAL A 7 -21.56 -2.64 5.31
CA VAL A 7 -21.44 -3.85 4.47
C VAL A 7 -19.99 -4.08 4.04
N TYR A 8 -19.29 -3.01 3.67
CA TYR A 8 -17.90 -3.06 3.24
C TYR A 8 -16.98 -3.53 4.37
N THR A 9 -17.18 -3.02 5.59
CA THR A 9 -16.40 -3.40 6.78
C THR A 9 -16.59 -4.86 7.17
N HIS A 10 -17.81 -5.40 7.05
CA HIS A 10 -18.11 -6.79 7.39
C HIS A 10 -17.70 -7.81 6.31
N SER A 11 -17.55 -7.38 5.06
CA SER A 11 -17.19 -8.25 3.93
C SER A 11 -15.69 -8.21 3.61
N GLU A 12 -14.92 -7.43 4.36
CA GLU A 12 -13.55 -7.13 4.02
C GLU A 12 -12.56 -8.22 4.42
N THR A 13 -11.64 -8.55 3.51
CA THR A 13 -10.52 -9.45 3.82
C THR A 13 -9.51 -8.76 4.74
N THR A 14 -8.83 -9.56 5.59
CA THR A 14 -7.69 -9.11 6.41
C THR A 14 -6.62 -8.41 5.57
N LEU A 15 -6.36 -8.92 4.35
CA LEU A 15 -5.41 -8.30 3.42
C LEU A 15 -5.81 -6.86 3.10
N ASN A 16 -7.03 -6.63 2.64
CA ASN A 16 -7.48 -5.29 2.24
C ASN A 16 -7.50 -4.31 3.42
N ARG A 17 -7.94 -4.77 4.60
CA ARG A 17 -7.99 -3.92 5.80
C ARG A 17 -6.60 -3.50 6.22
N THR A 18 -5.68 -4.46 6.31
CA THR A 18 -4.30 -4.21 6.73
C THR A 18 -3.54 -3.37 5.69
N THR A 19 -3.76 -3.56 4.39
CA THR A 19 -3.10 -2.71 3.37
C THR A 19 -3.59 -1.27 3.40
N ARG A 20 -4.88 -1.02 3.69
CA ARG A 20 -5.37 0.35 3.90
C ARG A 20 -4.71 1.02 5.09
N GLU A 21 -4.59 0.32 6.20
CA GLU A 21 -3.90 0.79 7.41
C GLU A 21 -2.43 1.15 7.09
N ILE A 22 -1.71 0.27 6.38
CA ILE A 22 -0.33 0.50 5.92
C ILE A 22 -0.25 1.78 5.08
N VAL A 23 -1.17 1.99 4.14
CA VAL A 23 -1.17 3.18 3.28
C VAL A 23 -1.46 4.44 4.10
N SER A 24 -2.44 4.43 5.00
CA SER A 24 -2.75 5.57 5.87
C SER A 24 -1.55 5.93 6.74
N LEU A 25 -0.98 4.96 7.47
CA LEU A 25 0.21 5.17 8.29
C LEU A 25 1.40 5.73 7.48
N THR A 26 1.54 5.30 6.22
CA THR A 26 2.61 5.81 5.34
C THR A 26 2.42 7.28 4.99
N ILE A 27 1.20 7.68 4.65
CA ILE A 27 0.84 9.05 4.26
C ILE A 27 0.90 9.99 5.46
N ASP A 28 0.43 9.53 6.63
CA ASP A 28 0.42 10.29 7.88
C ASP A 28 1.82 10.47 8.49
N GLY A 29 2.86 9.91 7.85
CA GLY A 29 4.25 10.04 8.27
C GLY A 29 4.73 8.99 9.26
N SER A 30 3.86 8.08 9.70
CA SER A 30 4.16 6.95 10.59
C SER A 30 4.80 5.77 9.82
N TYR A 31 5.86 6.08 9.06
CA TYR A 31 6.51 5.13 8.14
C TYR A 31 7.05 3.86 8.81
N GLN A 32 7.60 3.97 10.03
CA GLN A 32 8.15 2.80 10.73
C GLN A 32 7.06 1.78 11.07
N ASP A 33 5.88 2.25 11.50
CA ASP A 33 4.75 1.39 11.81
C ASP A 33 4.16 0.77 10.55
N ALA A 34 4.01 1.56 9.49
CA ALA A 34 3.60 1.05 8.18
C ALA A 34 4.55 -0.05 7.67
N ARG A 35 5.86 0.16 7.78
CA ARG A 35 6.89 -0.81 7.37
C ARG A 35 6.86 -2.07 8.22
N LYS A 36 6.66 -1.96 9.54
CA LYS A 36 6.54 -3.09 10.45
C LYS A 36 5.30 -3.93 10.12
N MET A 37 4.17 -3.26 9.87
CA MET A 37 2.91 -3.92 9.52
C MET A 37 2.99 -4.61 8.16
N MET A 38 3.56 -3.95 7.14
CA MET A 38 3.82 -4.58 5.84
C MET A 38 4.71 -5.82 5.97
N ARG A 39 5.76 -5.75 6.80
CA ARG A 39 6.63 -6.91 7.04
C ARG A 39 5.90 -8.05 7.72
N SER A 40 5.03 -7.76 8.69
CA SER A 40 4.21 -8.80 9.35
C SER A 40 3.27 -9.47 8.35
N LEU A 41 2.60 -8.68 7.52
CA LEU A 41 1.66 -9.18 6.52
C LEU A 41 2.32 -10.16 5.54
N VAL A 42 3.55 -9.89 5.11
CA VAL A 42 4.29 -10.77 4.19
C VAL A 42 4.99 -11.92 4.94
N ALA A 43 5.67 -11.65 6.05
CA ALA A 43 6.56 -12.62 6.69
C ALA A 43 5.86 -13.53 7.72
N VAL A 44 4.80 -13.03 8.36
CA VAL A 44 4.09 -13.74 9.44
C VAL A 44 2.78 -14.30 8.89
N ASP A 45 1.98 -13.45 8.23
CA ASP A 45 0.68 -13.87 7.70
C ASP A 45 0.81 -14.60 6.35
N GLY A 46 2.00 -14.57 5.73
CA GLY A 46 2.36 -15.36 4.56
C GLY A 46 1.73 -14.88 3.25
N TYR A 47 1.23 -13.65 3.18
CA TYR A 47 0.69 -13.10 1.94
C TYR A 47 1.78 -12.93 0.88
N ASP A 48 1.42 -13.23 -0.37
CA ASP A 48 2.30 -13.01 -1.50
C ASP A 48 2.63 -11.50 -1.65
N PRO A 49 3.91 -11.13 -1.82
CA PRO A 49 4.31 -9.72 -1.95
C PRO A 49 3.62 -8.98 -3.11
N GLN A 50 3.35 -9.65 -4.23
CA GLN A 50 2.66 -9.05 -5.38
C GLN A 50 1.19 -8.83 -5.07
N GLU A 51 0.53 -9.77 -4.37
CA GLU A 51 -0.83 -9.58 -3.88
C GLU A 51 -0.94 -8.39 -2.91
N VAL A 52 0.02 -8.25 -2.00
CA VAL A 52 0.12 -7.10 -1.09
C VAL A 52 0.26 -5.80 -1.87
N LEU A 53 1.15 -5.75 -2.87
CA LEU A 53 1.34 -4.57 -3.72
C LEU A 53 0.06 -4.23 -4.51
N LEU A 54 -0.64 -5.23 -5.04
CA LEU A 54 -1.90 -5.03 -5.76
C LEU A 54 -3.02 -4.53 -4.84
N ALA A 55 -3.11 -5.04 -3.61
CA ALA A 55 -4.07 -4.55 -2.63
C ALA A 55 -3.78 -3.09 -2.25
N ILE A 56 -2.51 -2.73 -2.06
CA ILE A 56 -2.07 -1.34 -1.85
C ILE A 56 -2.46 -0.46 -3.06
N LYS A 57 -2.19 -0.91 -4.29
CA LYS A 57 -2.59 -0.18 -5.52
C LYS A 57 -4.10 0.09 -5.56
N ARG A 58 -4.92 -0.91 -5.23
CA ARG A 58 -6.39 -0.80 -5.21
C ARG A 58 -6.88 0.23 -4.18
N ASP A 59 -6.20 0.37 -3.05
CA ASP A 59 -6.51 1.42 -2.08
C ASP A 59 -6.08 2.80 -2.61
N LEU A 60 -4.86 2.91 -3.12
CA LEU A 60 -4.29 4.18 -3.59
C LEU A 60 -5.13 4.84 -4.70
N VAL A 61 -5.67 4.06 -5.65
CA VAL A 61 -6.52 4.60 -6.72
C VAL A 61 -7.88 5.11 -6.24
N LYS A 62 -8.32 4.74 -5.03
CA LYS A 62 -9.57 5.22 -4.42
C LYS A 62 -9.35 6.49 -3.60
N ARG A 63 -8.11 6.84 -3.28
CA ARG A 63 -7.78 8.02 -2.47
C ARG A 63 -7.84 9.30 -3.31
N PRO A 64 -8.16 10.46 -2.71
CA PRO A 64 -8.33 11.73 -3.42
C PRO A 64 -6.99 12.39 -3.79
N PHE A 65 -6.12 11.68 -4.50
CA PHE A 65 -4.90 12.26 -5.05
C PHE A 65 -5.20 13.11 -6.28
N ASN A 66 -4.46 14.21 -6.47
CA ASN A 66 -4.46 14.89 -7.76
C ASN A 66 -3.80 14.01 -8.83
N HIS A 67 -4.07 14.33 -10.10
CA HIS A 67 -3.58 13.57 -11.24
C HIS A 67 -2.06 13.35 -11.20
N THR A 68 -1.27 14.39 -10.98
CA THR A 68 0.20 14.31 -10.96
C THR A 68 0.73 13.36 -9.89
N THR A 69 0.21 13.43 -8.66
CA THR A 69 0.61 12.51 -7.58
C THR A 69 0.20 11.08 -7.91
N LEU A 70 -1.03 10.88 -8.40
CA LEU A 70 -1.51 9.54 -8.75
C LEU A 70 -0.67 8.91 -9.86
N THR A 71 -0.29 9.66 -10.89
CA THR A 71 0.60 9.19 -11.96
C THR A 71 1.95 8.74 -11.41
N LYS A 72 2.62 9.57 -10.59
CA LYS A 72 3.91 9.20 -9.94
C LYS A 72 3.79 7.91 -9.11
N VAL A 73 2.70 7.79 -8.36
CA VAL A 73 2.43 6.60 -7.54
C VAL A 73 2.26 5.36 -8.41
N LEU A 74 1.48 5.43 -9.50
CA LEU A 74 1.22 4.29 -10.39
C LEU A 74 2.45 3.85 -11.17
N GLU A 75 3.27 4.80 -11.65
CA GLU A 75 4.57 4.49 -12.26
C GLU A 75 5.48 3.74 -11.28
N ARG A 76 5.51 4.20 -10.02
CA ARG A 76 6.29 3.56 -8.98
C ARG A 76 5.77 2.17 -8.62
N VAL A 77 4.45 1.95 -8.59
CA VAL A 77 3.87 0.61 -8.42
C VAL A 77 4.33 -0.32 -9.54
N ALA A 78 4.27 0.12 -10.80
CA ALA A 78 4.66 -0.71 -11.95
C ALA A 78 6.15 -1.11 -11.89
N GLU A 79 7.04 -0.18 -11.52
CA GLU A 79 8.46 -0.46 -11.34
C GLU A 79 8.71 -1.50 -10.24
N ILE A 80 8.00 -1.39 -9.12
CA ILE A 80 8.14 -2.30 -7.99
C ILE A 80 7.58 -3.68 -8.33
N ASP A 81 6.43 -3.77 -8.99
CA ASP A 81 5.86 -5.03 -9.46
C ASP A 81 6.82 -5.78 -10.38
N PHE A 82 7.40 -5.07 -11.37
CA PHE A 82 8.44 -5.63 -12.22
C PHE A 82 9.64 -6.15 -11.42
N ARG A 83 10.11 -5.40 -10.41
CA ARG A 83 11.24 -5.82 -9.56
C ARG A 83 10.91 -7.05 -8.70
N LEU A 84 9.66 -7.19 -8.23
CA LEU A 84 9.20 -8.37 -7.48
C LEU A 84 9.21 -9.62 -8.36
N ILE A 85 8.73 -9.53 -9.60
CA ILE A 85 8.75 -10.64 -10.58
C ILE A 85 10.18 -11.16 -10.82
N GLN A 86 11.17 -10.26 -10.83
CA GLN A 86 12.59 -10.62 -11.03
C GLN A 86 13.22 -11.31 -9.80
N GLY A 87 12.44 -11.71 -8.79
CA GLY A 87 12.92 -12.45 -7.61
C GLY A 87 13.81 -11.62 -6.68
N LYS A 88 13.77 -10.29 -6.80
CA LYS A 88 14.55 -9.41 -5.92
C LYS A 88 13.93 -9.37 -4.53
N ASN A 89 14.70 -8.94 -3.53
CA ASN A 89 14.25 -8.91 -2.14
C ASN A 89 12.96 -8.09 -1.97
N SER A 90 11.86 -8.79 -1.73
CA SER A 90 10.51 -8.22 -1.70
C SER A 90 10.35 -7.18 -0.59
N PHE A 91 10.91 -7.44 0.60
CA PHE A 91 10.87 -6.50 1.71
C PHE A 91 11.54 -5.17 1.38
N VAL A 92 12.68 -5.20 0.68
CA VAL A 92 13.39 -3.99 0.26
C VAL A 92 12.55 -3.20 -0.74
N HIS A 93 11.94 -3.88 -1.71
CA HIS A 93 11.14 -3.21 -2.73
C HIS A 93 9.82 -2.66 -2.19
N LEU A 94 9.10 -3.40 -1.35
CA LEU A 94 7.89 -2.91 -0.68
C LEU A 94 8.21 -1.75 0.27
N ALA A 95 9.31 -1.81 1.04
CA ALA A 95 9.72 -0.69 1.88
C ALA A 95 10.09 0.55 1.04
N ALA A 96 10.83 0.35 -0.06
CA ALA A 96 11.16 1.42 -1.00
C ALA A 96 9.91 2.03 -1.66
N PHE A 97 8.86 1.24 -1.89
CA PHE A 97 7.57 1.73 -2.35
C PHE A 97 6.92 2.64 -1.32
N LEU A 98 6.80 2.20 -0.07
CA LEU A 98 6.21 3.00 1.02
C LEU A 98 6.97 4.31 1.22
N ALA A 99 8.30 4.29 1.13
CA ALA A 99 9.11 5.50 1.23
C ALA A 99 8.83 6.48 0.07
N SER A 100 8.73 5.98 -1.17
CA SER A 100 8.35 6.81 -2.33
C SER A 100 6.96 7.41 -2.17
N LEU A 101 5.98 6.62 -1.73
CA LEU A 101 4.61 7.07 -1.49
C LEU A 101 4.56 8.22 -0.47
N ARG A 102 5.27 8.09 0.65
CA ARG A 102 5.39 9.16 1.64
C ARG A 102 5.96 10.44 1.01
N ASN A 103 7.00 10.34 0.19
CA ASN A 103 7.60 11.52 -0.43
C ASN A 103 6.62 12.20 -1.41
N TYR A 104 5.94 11.44 -2.27
CA TYR A 104 4.99 12.00 -3.23
C TYR A 104 3.77 12.70 -2.59
N THR A 105 3.43 12.29 -1.36
CA THR A 105 2.32 12.86 -0.60
C THR A 105 2.77 14.02 0.29
N ALA A 106 4.02 14.03 0.75
CA ALA A 106 4.62 15.13 1.50
C ALA A 106 4.92 16.37 0.64
N GLU A 107 5.17 16.22 -0.68
CA GLU A 107 5.40 17.33 -1.64
C GLU A 107 4.23 18.33 -1.77
N LYS A 108 3.14 18.17 -0.99
CA LYS A 108 1.93 19.00 -1.00
C LYS A 108 1.62 19.72 0.32
N THR A 109 2.53 19.69 1.29
CA THR A 109 2.46 20.56 2.47
C THR A 109 3.40 21.73 2.28
#